data_AF-A0A8T2YTB0-F1
#
_entry.id   AF-A0A8T2YTB0-F1
#
_cell.length_a   1.000
_cell.length_b   1.000
_cell.length_c   1.000
_cell.angle_alpha   90.00
_cell.angle_beta   90.00
_cell.angle_gamma   90.00
#
_symmetry.space_group_name_H-M   'P 1'
#
loop_
_entity.id
_entity.type
_entity.pdbx_description
1 polymer ?
#
loop_
_entity_poly.entity_id
_entity_poly.type
_entity_poly.pdbx_seq_one_letter_code
_entity_poly.pdbx_strand_id
1 'polypeptide(L)'
;MAAAVTAAVSFPSSTKSTSLSSRTTLIAPERITLKKAPVYYRDASASGRVISIRAQVTTEAPVKVEKVSKKDVEGVVVNKFKPKNPYTGRCLLNTKITGDDAPGETWHMVFSTEGEVPYREGQSIGVIPDGIDKNGKPHKLRLYSIASSAIGDFGDSKTVSLCVKRLVYTNEQGEIVKGVCSNFLCDLKPGAEVQITGPVGKEMLMPKDPNATIIMLGTGTGIAPFRSFLWKMFFEKHDDYKVNQKQPFPAFANVRISSISW
;
A
#
# COMPACT_ATOMS: atom_id res chain seq x y z
N MET A 1 4.69 -54.61 27.39
CA MET A 1 5.92 -55.27 27.87
C MET A 1 7.08 -54.70 27.08
N ALA A 2 7.96 -53.98 27.76
CA ALA A 2 9.15 -53.33 27.20
C ALA A 2 10.25 -54.36 26.90
N ALA A 3 11.15 -54.04 25.97
CA ALA A 3 12.60 -54.23 26.15
C ALA A 3 13.36 -53.59 24.98
N ALA A 4 14.33 -52.75 25.33
CA ALA A 4 15.35 -52.18 24.48
C ALA A 4 16.43 -53.24 24.13
N VAL A 5 17.15 -53.02 23.03
CA VAL A 5 18.51 -53.56 22.86
C VAL A 5 19.40 -52.48 22.23
N THR A 6 20.52 -52.23 22.91
CA THR A 6 21.58 -51.27 22.65
C THR A 6 22.82 -51.93 22.04
N ALA A 7 23.75 -51.08 21.59
CA ALA A 7 25.22 -51.26 21.47
C ALA A 7 25.73 -51.65 20.05
N ALA A 8 26.93 -51.27 19.55
CA ALA A 8 28.11 -50.63 20.15
C ALA A 8 29.20 -50.34 19.07
N VAL A 9 30.04 -49.28 19.27
CA VAL A 9 31.51 -49.07 18.96
C VAL A 9 32.14 -49.39 17.57
N SER A 10 33.21 -48.76 17.00
CA SER A 10 34.34 -47.91 17.47
C SER A 10 35.29 -47.40 16.33
N PHE A 11 35.83 -46.17 16.45
CA PHE A 11 37.22 -45.58 16.27
C PHE A 11 38.17 -45.86 15.06
N PRO A 12 39.24 -45.05 14.74
CA PRO A 12 39.99 -44.07 15.56
C PRO A 12 40.45 -42.71 14.90
N SER A 13 41.22 -41.96 15.70
CA SER A 13 41.76 -40.59 15.70
C SER A 13 42.87 -40.21 14.69
N SER A 14 43.04 -38.91 14.38
CA SER A 14 44.35 -38.22 14.28
C SER A 14 44.26 -36.68 14.03
N THR A 15 44.51 -35.91 15.10
CA THR A 15 45.33 -34.67 15.23
C THR A 15 45.63 -33.72 14.05
N LYS A 16 45.26 -32.43 14.18
CA LYS A 16 46.19 -31.28 14.46
C LYS A 16 45.42 -29.95 14.64
N SER A 17 45.98 -29.12 15.53
CA SER A 17 45.49 -27.88 16.15
C SER A 17 45.77 -26.58 15.36
N THR A 18 44.94 -25.54 15.58
CA THR A 18 45.29 -24.10 15.84
C THR A 18 44.01 -23.23 15.74
N SER A 19 43.34 -22.93 16.87
CA SER A 19 43.36 -21.67 17.66
C SER A 19 42.57 -20.48 17.09
N LEU A 20 41.45 -20.12 17.70
CA LEU A 20 41.21 -18.78 18.29
C LEU A 20 39.96 -18.78 19.21
N SER A 21 40.06 -17.99 20.28
CA SER A 21 39.23 -18.02 21.49
C SER A 21 37.83 -17.43 21.31
N SER A 22 36.79 -18.16 21.72
CA SER A 22 35.42 -17.66 21.88
C SER A 22 35.12 -17.50 23.37
N ARG A 23 35.10 -16.26 23.86
CA ARG A 23 34.73 -15.96 25.24
C ARG A 23 33.21 -15.76 25.32
N THR A 24 32.53 -16.75 25.91
CA THR A 24 31.14 -16.70 26.33
C THR A 24 30.99 -15.78 27.53
N THR A 25 30.04 -14.85 27.49
CA THR A 25 29.47 -14.25 28.70
C THR A 25 27.94 -14.29 28.60
N LEU A 26 27.35 -15.15 29.43
CA LEU A 26 25.90 -15.24 29.68
C LEU A 26 25.46 -13.97 30.41
N ILE A 27 24.53 -13.21 29.84
CA ILE A 27 23.84 -12.12 30.54
C ILE A 27 22.43 -12.61 30.88
N ALA A 28 22.16 -12.71 32.17
CA ALA A 28 20.87 -13.04 32.75
C ALA A 28 19.85 -11.92 32.53
N PRO A 29 18.53 -12.21 32.48
CA PRO A 29 17.52 -11.17 32.41
C PRO A 29 17.34 -10.53 33.79
N GLU A 30 17.75 -9.27 33.95
CA GLU A 30 17.44 -8.50 35.15
C GLU A 30 15.94 -8.22 35.22
N ARG A 31 15.37 -8.69 36.33
CA ARG A 31 14.00 -8.45 36.80
C ARG A 31 13.83 -6.94 37.06
N ILE A 32 13.11 -6.25 36.19
CA ILE A 32 12.75 -4.84 36.40
C ILE A 32 11.91 -4.75 37.68
N THR A 33 12.52 -4.25 38.74
CA THR A 33 11.85 -3.99 40.02
C THR A 33 11.21 -2.61 39.92
N LEU A 34 9.87 -2.57 39.88
CA LEU A 34 9.07 -1.36 40.03
C LEU A 34 9.36 -0.72 41.40
N LYS A 35 10.24 0.27 41.44
CA LYS A 35 10.34 1.16 42.61
C LYS A 35 9.11 2.07 42.60
N LYS A 36 8.15 1.83 43.50
CA LYS A 36 7.15 2.82 43.88
C LYS A 36 7.90 4.08 44.36
N ALA A 37 7.81 5.17 43.61
CA ALA A 37 8.25 6.47 44.08
C ALA A 37 7.30 6.93 45.20
N PRO A 38 7.79 7.48 46.32
CA PRO A 38 6.93 8.00 47.37
C PRO A 38 6.21 9.26 46.86
N VAL A 39 4.91 9.31 47.11
CA VAL A 39 4.07 10.49 46.93
C VAL A 39 4.51 11.51 47.98
N TYR A 40 5.11 12.62 47.55
CA TYR A 40 5.41 13.74 48.44
C TYR A 40 4.14 14.56 48.64
N TYR A 41 3.54 14.47 49.83
CA TYR A 41 2.64 15.49 50.33
C TYR A 41 3.49 16.60 50.98
N ARG A 42 3.29 17.83 50.51
CA ARG A 42 3.87 19.01 51.14
C ARG A 42 2.71 19.81 51.72
N ASP A 43 2.48 19.66 53.01
CA ASP A 43 1.53 20.49 53.73
C ASP A 43 2.18 21.86 53.97
N ALA A 44 1.67 22.87 53.27
CA ALA A 44 1.95 24.26 53.57
C ALA A 44 0.74 24.85 54.28
N SER A 45 0.92 25.21 55.56
CA SER A 45 -0.09 25.93 56.33
C SER A 45 0.20 27.42 56.29
N ALA A 46 -0.74 28.19 55.75
CA ALA A 46 -0.89 29.62 55.99
C ALA A 46 -2.39 29.87 56.20
N SER A 47 -2.74 30.27 57.44
CA SER A 47 -4.03 30.84 57.85
C SER A 47 -5.28 30.44 57.03
N GLY A 48 -5.94 29.36 57.45
CA GLY A 48 -7.41 29.30 57.43
C GLY A 48 -8.16 28.72 56.22
N ARG A 49 -7.53 28.35 55.10
CA ARG A 49 -8.19 27.52 54.06
C ARG A 49 -7.20 26.58 53.37
N VAL A 50 -7.46 25.27 53.47
CA VAL A 50 -6.74 24.24 52.71
C VAL A 50 -7.29 24.21 51.29
N ILE A 51 -6.45 24.52 50.29
CA ILE A 51 -6.78 24.32 48.87
C ILE A 51 -5.87 23.21 48.33
N SER A 52 -6.46 22.09 47.92
CA SER A 52 -5.75 20.99 47.28
C SER A 52 -5.52 21.33 45.81
N ILE A 53 -4.27 21.62 45.43
CA ILE A 53 -3.89 21.83 44.04
C ILE A 53 -3.49 20.47 43.45
N ARG A 54 -4.34 19.90 42.59
CA ARG A 54 -4.01 18.73 41.77
C ARG A 54 -3.14 19.19 40.59
N ALA A 55 -1.83 18.93 40.67
CA ALA A 55 -0.97 18.97 39.48
C ALA A 55 -1.16 17.66 38.70
N GLN A 56 -1.80 17.73 37.53
CA GLN A 56 -1.76 16.63 36.56
C GLN A 56 -0.43 16.72 35.80
N VAL A 57 0.47 15.77 36.05
CA VAL A 57 1.63 15.54 35.21
C VAL A 57 1.15 14.76 33.99
N THR A 58 0.88 15.47 32.89
CA THR A 58 0.67 14.85 31.58
C THR A 58 2.02 14.29 31.12
N THR A 59 2.22 12.99 31.29
CA THR A 59 3.34 12.30 30.66
C THR A 59 3.04 12.17 29.17
N GLU A 60 3.71 12.96 28.32
CA GLU A 60 3.76 12.69 26.89
C GLU A 60 4.35 11.29 26.70
N ALA A 61 3.57 10.40 26.09
CA ALA A 61 4.05 9.06 25.75
C ALA A 61 5.27 9.19 24.83
N PRO A 62 6.33 8.38 25.02
CA PRO A 62 7.53 8.49 24.22
C PRO A 62 7.17 8.30 22.75
N VAL A 63 7.35 9.37 21.96
CA VAL A 63 7.14 9.37 20.52
C VAL A 63 8.04 8.29 19.94
N LYS A 64 7.41 7.22 19.45
CA LYS A 64 8.07 6.17 18.69
C LYS A 64 8.83 6.87 17.56
N VAL A 65 10.14 6.66 17.44
CA VAL A 65 10.97 7.29 16.41
C VAL A 65 10.41 6.90 15.04
N GLU A 66 9.56 7.75 14.49
CA GLU A 66 9.00 7.56 13.15
C GLU A 66 10.07 7.93 12.14
N LYS A 67 10.32 7.02 11.21
CA LYS A 67 11.24 7.25 10.09
C LYS A 67 10.70 8.44 9.30
N VAL A 68 11.40 9.59 9.36
CA VAL A 68 11.04 10.81 8.61
C VAL A 68 10.96 10.45 7.12
N SER A 69 9.75 10.26 6.63
CA SER A 69 9.49 9.94 5.24
C SER A 69 9.36 11.24 4.46
N LYS A 70 10.10 11.34 3.35
CA LYS A 70 9.96 12.44 2.38
C LYS A 70 8.65 12.35 1.59
N LYS A 71 7.88 11.26 1.76
CA LYS A 71 6.60 11.01 1.09
C LYS A 71 5.44 11.50 1.94
N ASP A 72 4.32 11.83 1.30
CA ASP A 72 3.09 12.24 1.95
C ASP A 72 2.36 11.04 2.58
N VAL A 73 2.88 10.59 3.72
CA VAL A 73 2.36 9.45 4.50
C VAL A 73 1.28 9.86 5.49
N GLU A 74 1.02 11.16 5.63
CA GLU A 74 0.13 11.70 6.63
C GLU A 74 -1.33 11.39 6.25
N GLY A 75 -2.08 10.76 7.15
CA GLY A 75 -3.46 10.35 6.88
C GLY A 75 -3.62 9.21 5.86
N VAL A 76 -2.56 8.51 5.47
CA VAL A 76 -2.67 7.39 4.50
C VAL A 76 -3.37 6.18 5.13
N VAL A 77 -4.56 5.87 4.62
CA VAL A 77 -5.35 4.70 5.00
C VAL A 77 -4.91 3.48 4.19
N VAL A 78 -4.77 2.33 4.86
CA VAL A 78 -4.50 1.05 4.22
C VAL A 78 -5.38 -0.05 4.80
N ASN A 79 -5.79 -1.00 3.97
CA ASN A 79 -6.56 -2.20 4.34
C ASN A 79 -7.88 -1.91 5.08
N LYS A 80 -8.60 -0.84 4.71
CA LYS A 80 -9.95 -0.55 5.24
C LYS A 80 -10.90 -1.71 4.90
N PHE A 81 -10.93 -2.10 3.63
CA PHE A 81 -11.71 -3.24 3.16
C PHE A 81 -10.82 -4.47 2.97
N LYS A 82 -11.17 -5.55 3.66
CA LYS A 82 -10.45 -6.83 3.62
C LYS A 82 -11.16 -7.78 2.67
N PRO A 83 -10.49 -8.84 2.17
CA PRO A 83 -11.12 -9.80 1.26
C PRO A 83 -12.33 -10.54 1.86
N LYS A 84 -12.41 -10.60 3.20
CA LYS A 84 -13.56 -11.18 3.91
C LYS A 84 -14.79 -10.26 3.93
N ASN A 85 -14.58 -8.95 3.85
CA ASN A 85 -15.63 -7.94 3.83
C ASN A 85 -15.21 -6.84 2.83
N PRO A 86 -15.28 -7.14 1.52
CA PRO A 86 -14.98 -6.18 0.47
C PRO A 86 -16.03 -5.07 0.42
N TYR A 87 -15.67 -3.93 -0.15
CA TYR A 87 -16.61 -2.89 -0.54
C TYR A 87 -17.25 -3.27 -1.87
N THR A 88 -18.57 -3.21 -1.96
CA THR A 88 -19.29 -3.44 -3.22
C THR A 88 -19.48 -2.10 -3.94
N GLY A 89 -18.66 -1.87 -4.96
CA GLY A 89 -18.76 -0.70 -5.84
C GLY A 89 -19.60 -1.01 -7.08
N ARG A 90 -19.91 0.03 -7.87
CA ARG A 90 -20.62 -0.10 -9.15
C ARG A 90 -19.82 0.46 -10.31
N CYS A 91 -19.77 -0.26 -11.42
CA CYS A 91 -19.16 0.22 -12.65
C CYS A 91 -19.98 1.37 -13.23
N LEU A 92 -19.37 2.54 -13.40
CA LEU A 92 -19.99 3.72 -14.03
C LEU A 92 -19.63 3.80 -15.51
N LEU A 93 -18.36 3.56 -15.81
CA LEU A 93 -17.78 3.65 -17.15
C LEU A 93 -16.82 2.48 -17.35
N ASN A 94 -16.82 1.91 -18.56
CA ASN A 94 -15.78 0.99 -19.01
C ASN A 94 -15.53 1.24 -20.50
N THR A 95 -14.31 1.64 -20.85
CA THR A 95 -13.97 2.09 -22.21
C THR A 95 -12.59 1.59 -22.62
N LYS A 96 -12.51 1.00 -23.82
CA LYS A 96 -11.24 0.61 -24.42
C LYS A 96 -10.46 1.86 -24.82
N ILE A 97 -9.23 1.99 -24.32
CA ILE A 97 -8.35 3.14 -24.58
C ILE A 97 -7.28 2.85 -25.65
N THR A 98 -7.08 1.59 -26.00
CA THR A 98 -6.19 1.16 -27.08
C THR A 98 -6.94 1.11 -28.41
N GLY A 99 -6.27 1.53 -29.50
CA GLY A 99 -6.77 1.36 -30.87
C GLY A 99 -6.88 -0.11 -31.27
N ASP A 100 -7.59 -0.37 -32.38
CA ASP A 100 -7.88 -1.73 -32.85
C ASP A 100 -6.61 -2.47 -33.33
N ASP A 101 -5.60 -1.74 -33.78
CA ASP A 101 -4.32 -2.29 -34.25
C ASP A 101 -3.35 -2.67 -33.10
N ALA A 102 -3.73 -2.45 -31.85
CA ALA A 102 -2.86 -2.73 -30.71
C ALA A 102 -2.73 -4.25 -30.46
N PRO A 103 -1.55 -4.76 -30.05
CA PRO A 103 -1.33 -6.19 -29.78
C PRO A 103 -2.12 -6.72 -28.57
N GLY A 104 -2.79 -5.85 -27.83
CA GLY A 104 -3.73 -6.24 -26.80
C GLY A 104 -4.54 -5.06 -26.31
N GLU A 105 -5.65 -5.37 -25.65
CA GLU A 105 -6.60 -4.36 -25.21
C GLU A 105 -6.23 -3.80 -23.84
N THR A 106 -6.30 -2.48 -23.69
CA THR A 106 -6.29 -1.82 -22.38
C THR A 106 -7.55 -1.01 -22.23
N TRP A 107 -8.15 -1.09 -21.05
CA TRP A 107 -9.43 -0.50 -20.72
C TRP A 107 -9.28 0.47 -19.55
N HIS A 108 -9.94 1.62 -19.64
CA HIS A 108 -10.15 2.56 -18.56
C HIS A 108 -11.54 2.34 -18.00
N MET A 109 -11.63 2.13 -16.70
CA MET A 109 -12.89 1.86 -16.00
C MET A 109 -13.00 2.71 -14.76
N VAL A 110 -14.21 3.15 -14.44
CA VAL A 110 -14.52 3.98 -13.28
C VAL A 110 -15.58 3.30 -12.43
N PHE A 111 -15.32 3.22 -11.14
CA PHE A 111 -16.22 2.62 -10.16
C PHE A 111 -16.69 3.67 -9.16
N SER A 112 -17.96 3.61 -8.77
CA SER A 112 -18.49 4.35 -7.64
C SER A 112 -17.96 3.76 -6.33
N THR A 113 -17.49 4.63 -5.44
CA THR A 113 -17.03 4.32 -4.08
C THR A 113 -17.80 5.08 -3.01
N GLU A 114 -18.68 6.01 -3.37
CA GLU A 114 -19.48 6.82 -2.43
C GLU A 114 -18.64 7.56 -1.36
N GLY A 115 -17.33 7.69 -1.56
CA GLY A 115 -16.38 8.25 -0.59
C GLY A 115 -15.94 7.27 0.49
N GLU A 116 -16.38 6.01 0.43
CA GLU A 116 -16.06 4.98 1.41
C GLU A 116 -14.64 4.43 1.27
N VAL A 117 -14.01 4.58 0.12
CA VAL A 117 -12.65 4.09 -0.15
C VAL A 117 -11.68 5.28 -0.13
N PRO A 118 -11.11 5.67 1.04
CA PRO A 118 -10.24 6.83 1.16
C PRO A 118 -8.82 6.49 0.67
N TYR A 119 -8.64 6.44 -0.65
CA TYR A 119 -7.35 6.21 -1.27
C TYR A 119 -6.61 7.53 -1.54
N ARG A 120 -5.30 7.43 -1.73
CA ARG A 120 -4.41 8.51 -2.16
C ARG A 120 -3.61 8.12 -3.39
N GLU A 121 -2.97 9.12 -4.01
CA GLU A 121 -2.18 8.93 -5.21
C GLU A 121 -1.09 7.87 -5.03
N GLY A 122 -0.99 6.96 -5.99
CA GLY A 122 -0.01 5.86 -6.00
C GLY A 122 -0.37 4.65 -5.13
N GLN A 123 -1.55 4.65 -4.50
CA GLN A 123 -2.09 3.43 -3.90
C GLN A 123 -2.68 2.49 -4.95
N SER A 124 -2.98 1.28 -4.51
CA SER A 124 -3.66 0.25 -5.27
C SER A 124 -4.94 -0.18 -4.58
N ILE A 125 -5.86 -0.77 -5.33
CA ILE A 125 -7.02 -1.49 -4.80
C ILE A 125 -6.95 -2.95 -5.25
N GLY A 126 -7.50 -3.85 -4.45
CA GLY A 126 -7.66 -5.24 -4.84
C GLY A 126 -9.06 -5.51 -5.36
N VAL A 127 -9.18 -6.16 -6.50
CA VAL A 127 -10.46 -6.59 -7.06
C VAL A 127 -10.62 -8.09 -6.90
N ILE A 128 -11.77 -8.51 -6.37
CA ILE A 128 -12.18 -9.91 -6.33
C ILE A 128 -13.15 -10.12 -7.51
N PRO A 129 -12.77 -10.89 -8.54
CA PRO A 129 -13.67 -11.15 -9.65
C PRO A 129 -14.77 -12.13 -9.23
N ASP A 130 -15.93 -11.98 -9.85
CA ASP A 130 -17.06 -12.87 -9.61
C ASP A 130 -16.75 -14.30 -10.08
N GLY A 131 -17.45 -15.26 -9.48
CA GLY A 131 -17.31 -16.68 -9.79
C GLY A 131 -16.49 -17.47 -8.77
N ILE A 132 -16.23 -18.73 -9.11
CA ILE A 132 -15.58 -19.71 -8.26
C ILE A 132 -14.36 -20.31 -8.95
N ASP A 133 -13.35 -20.62 -8.16
CA ASP A 133 -12.21 -21.40 -8.63
C ASP A 133 -12.57 -22.88 -8.84
N LYS A 134 -11.63 -23.65 -9.36
CA LYS A 134 -11.75 -25.10 -9.57
C LYS A 134 -12.09 -25.91 -8.30
N ASN A 135 -11.93 -25.33 -7.12
CA ASN A 135 -12.22 -25.96 -5.83
C ASN A 135 -13.52 -25.43 -5.20
N GLY A 136 -14.31 -24.64 -5.93
CA GLY A 136 -15.54 -24.03 -5.44
C GLY A 136 -15.34 -22.85 -4.48
N LYS A 137 -14.12 -22.29 -4.38
CA LYS A 137 -13.82 -21.15 -3.53
C LYS A 137 -13.89 -19.84 -4.31
N PRO A 138 -14.26 -18.72 -3.68
CA PRO A 138 -14.17 -17.40 -4.31
C PRO A 138 -12.76 -17.12 -4.85
N HIS A 139 -12.69 -16.42 -5.98
CA HIS A 139 -11.41 -16.07 -6.58
C HIS A 139 -10.56 -15.21 -5.64
N LYS A 140 -9.24 -15.38 -5.72
CA LYS A 140 -8.31 -14.51 -5.00
C LYS A 140 -8.36 -13.08 -5.57
N LEU A 141 -8.16 -12.08 -4.72
CA LEU A 141 -8.03 -10.70 -5.16
C LEU A 141 -6.81 -10.50 -6.07
N ARG A 142 -6.92 -9.58 -7.03
CA ARG A 142 -5.78 -9.07 -7.82
C ARG A 142 -5.63 -7.58 -7.56
N LEU A 143 -4.40 -7.13 -7.35
CA LEU A 143 -4.11 -5.72 -7.10
C LEU A 143 -3.98 -4.96 -8.42
N TYR A 144 -4.61 -3.79 -8.46
CA TYR A 144 -4.52 -2.85 -9.57
C TYR A 144 -4.15 -1.48 -9.01
N SER A 145 -3.16 -0.84 -9.64
CA SER A 145 -2.80 0.54 -9.30
C SER A 145 -3.93 1.48 -9.69
N ILE A 146 -4.24 2.41 -8.80
CA ILE A 146 -5.29 3.39 -9.02
C ILE A 146 -4.81 4.39 -10.08
N ALA A 147 -5.64 4.61 -11.09
CA ALA A 147 -5.35 5.49 -12.22
C ALA A 147 -5.88 6.92 -12.02
N SER A 148 -6.80 7.13 -11.08
CA SER A 148 -7.37 8.42 -10.70
C SER A 148 -6.61 9.09 -9.55
N SER A 149 -6.70 10.42 -9.42
CA SER A 149 -6.29 11.14 -8.22
C SER A 149 -7.26 10.88 -7.06
N ALA A 150 -6.95 11.33 -5.84
CA ALA A 150 -7.76 11.09 -4.64
C ALA A 150 -9.21 11.61 -4.76
N ILE A 151 -9.43 12.68 -5.52
CA ILE A 151 -10.77 13.22 -5.78
C ILE A 151 -11.54 12.48 -6.88
N GLY A 152 -10.91 11.51 -7.56
CA GLY A 152 -11.51 10.75 -8.66
C GLY A 152 -11.57 11.52 -9.97
N ASP A 153 -11.94 10.84 -11.05
CA ASP A 153 -12.05 11.47 -12.39
C ASP A 153 -13.16 12.53 -12.47
N PHE A 154 -14.15 12.47 -11.57
CA PHE A 154 -15.27 13.40 -11.48
C PHE A 154 -15.04 14.54 -10.47
N GLY A 155 -13.96 14.51 -9.69
CA GLY A 155 -13.62 15.55 -8.70
C GLY A 155 -14.49 15.56 -7.44
N ASP A 156 -15.26 14.52 -7.18
CA ASP A 156 -16.21 14.42 -6.05
C ASP A 156 -15.73 13.52 -4.90
N SER A 157 -14.54 12.92 -5.02
CA SER A 157 -13.98 11.91 -4.11
C SER A 157 -14.85 10.65 -3.95
N LYS A 158 -15.80 10.40 -4.86
CA LYS A 158 -16.73 9.26 -4.79
C LYS A 158 -16.49 8.22 -5.86
N THR A 159 -15.40 8.33 -6.60
CA THR A 159 -15.07 7.41 -7.68
C THR A 159 -13.62 6.95 -7.62
N VAL A 160 -13.35 5.77 -8.17
CA VAL A 160 -12.01 5.23 -8.34
C VAL A 160 -11.87 4.68 -9.76
N SER A 161 -10.73 4.97 -10.39
CA SER A 161 -10.47 4.55 -11.76
C SER A 161 -9.32 3.57 -11.86
N LEU A 162 -9.44 2.58 -12.75
CA LEU A 162 -8.40 1.59 -13.03
C LEU A 162 -8.03 1.61 -14.51
N CYS A 163 -6.76 1.29 -14.78
CA CYS A 163 -6.24 1.00 -16.11
C CYS A 163 -5.87 -0.48 -16.19
N VAL A 164 -6.62 -1.26 -16.96
CA VAL A 164 -6.54 -2.72 -16.98
C VAL A 164 -6.25 -3.22 -18.38
N LYS A 165 -5.16 -3.98 -18.54
CA LYS A 165 -4.85 -4.70 -19.77
C LYS A 165 -5.52 -6.08 -19.73
N ARG A 166 -6.22 -6.46 -20.79
CA ARG A 166 -6.79 -7.80 -20.95
C ARG A 166 -5.64 -8.80 -21.11
N LEU A 167 -5.53 -9.75 -20.17
CA LEU A 167 -4.54 -10.81 -20.23
C LEU A 167 -5.11 -12.00 -21.00
N VAL A 168 -4.53 -12.27 -22.16
CA VAL A 168 -4.75 -13.48 -22.97
C VAL A 168 -3.38 -13.99 -23.36
N TYR A 169 -3.10 -15.26 -23.09
CA TYR A 169 -1.83 -15.88 -23.44
C TYR A 169 -2.07 -17.33 -23.88
N THR A 170 -1.14 -17.86 -24.66
CA THR A 170 -1.18 -19.25 -25.12
C THR A 170 -0.27 -20.08 -24.23
N ASN A 171 -0.79 -21.18 -23.68
CA ASN A 171 0.01 -22.13 -22.90
C ASN A 171 0.95 -22.93 -23.82
N GLU A 172 1.90 -23.65 -23.22
CA GLU A 172 2.80 -24.57 -23.94
C GLU A 172 2.04 -25.67 -24.70
N GLN A 173 0.82 -26.01 -24.27
CA GLN A 173 -0.07 -26.96 -24.91
C GLN A 173 -0.85 -26.36 -26.11
N GLY A 174 -0.64 -25.09 -26.44
CA GLY A 174 -1.35 -24.39 -27.52
C GLY A 174 -2.75 -23.88 -27.15
N GLU A 175 -3.18 -24.03 -25.89
CA GLU A 175 -4.48 -23.56 -25.42
C GLU A 175 -4.46 -22.06 -25.09
N ILE A 176 -5.47 -21.32 -25.55
CA ILE A 176 -5.64 -19.91 -25.24
C ILE A 176 -6.25 -19.76 -23.85
N VAL A 177 -5.46 -19.26 -22.90
CA VAL A 177 -5.88 -19.00 -21.52
C VAL A 177 -6.18 -17.52 -21.32
N LYS A 178 -7.34 -17.27 -20.73
CA LYS A 178 -7.81 -15.94 -20.35
C LYS A 178 -7.56 -15.69 -18.87
N GLY A 179 -6.90 -14.58 -18.55
CA GLY A 179 -6.74 -14.15 -17.17
C GLY A 179 -8.09 -13.83 -16.53
N VAL A 180 -8.46 -14.53 -15.46
CA VAL A 180 -9.79 -14.42 -14.82
C VAL A 180 -10.16 -12.98 -14.46
N CYS A 181 -9.36 -12.30 -13.63
CA CYS A 181 -9.72 -10.97 -13.12
C CYS A 181 -9.65 -9.87 -14.19
N SER A 182 -8.64 -9.89 -15.05
CA SER A 182 -8.51 -8.92 -16.14
C SER A 182 -9.63 -9.03 -17.16
N ASN A 183 -10.07 -10.26 -17.50
CA ASN A 183 -11.17 -10.42 -18.46
C ASN A 183 -12.50 -10.03 -17.82
N PHE A 184 -12.74 -10.44 -16.56
CA PHE A 184 -13.89 -9.99 -15.77
C PHE A 184 -14.00 -8.47 -15.77
N LEU A 185 -12.92 -7.75 -15.43
CA LEU A 185 -12.92 -6.29 -15.39
C LEU A 185 -13.14 -5.64 -16.76
N CYS A 186 -12.51 -6.16 -17.81
CA CYS A 186 -12.69 -5.62 -19.17
C CYS A 186 -14.10 -5.89 -19.72
N ASP A 187 -14.78 -6.94 -19.28
CA ASP A 187 -16.14 -7.31 -19.71
C ASP A 187 -17.24 -6.68 -18.85
N LEU A 188 -16.89 -5.94 -17.79
CA LEU A 188 -17.85 -5.26 -16.92
C LEU A 188 -18.69 -4.23 -17.70
N LYS A 189 -19.99 -4.27 -17.47
CA LYS A 189 -20.92 -3.28 -18.03
C LYS A 189 -21.25 -2.20 -17.00
N PRO A 190 -21.54 -0.96 -17.44
CA PRO A 190 -22.08 0.06 -16.56
C PRO A 190 -23.30 -0.46 -15.78
N GLY A 191 -23.34 -0.21 -14.48
CA GLY A 191 -24.34 -0.70 -13.54
C GLY A 191 -24.00 -2.01 -12.84
N ALA A 192 -23.02 -2.79 -13.33
CA ALA A 192 -22.59 -4.02 -12.68
C ALA A 192 -21.83 -3.75 -11.36
N GLU A 193 -21.95 -4.68 -10.42
CA GLU A 193 -21.27 -4.59 -9.13
C GLU A 193 -19.85 -5.16 -9.20
N VAL A 194 -18.95 -4.64 -8.37
CA VAL A 194 -17.57 -5.10 -8.27
C VAL A 194 -17.12 -5.13 -6.81
N GLN A 195 -16.41 -6.20 -6.42
CA GLN A 195 -15.89 -6.37 -5.08
C GLN A 195 -14.48 -5.77 -4.96
N ILE A 196 -14.37 -4.69 -4.18
CA ILE A 196 -13.16 -3.89 -3.99
C ILE A 196 -12.58 -4.09 -2.59
N THR A 197 -11.26 -4.15 -2.50
CA THR A 197 -10.49 -4.27 -1.26
C THR A 197 -9.38 -3.21 -1.23
N GLY A 198 -8.84 -2.92 -0.05
CA GLY A 198 -7.83 -1.89 0.14
C GLY A 198 -8.37 -0.62 0.80
N PRO A 199 -7.80 0.56 0.53
CA PRO A 199 -6.61 0.82 -0.31
C PRO A 199 -5.35 0.10 0.20
N VAL A 200 -4.34 -0.08 -0.65
CA VAL A 200 -3.08 -0.75 -0.31
C VAL A 200 -1.87 -0.05 -0.91
N GLY A 201 -0.73 -0.20 -0.24
CA GLY A 201 0.54 0.39 -0.69
C GLY A 201 0.83 1.74 -0.04
N LYS A 202 2.13 1.93 0.27
CA LYS A 202 2.71 3.21 0.74
C LYS A 202 4.00 3.57 -0.02
N GLU A 203 4.43 2.70 -0.94
CA GLU A 203 5.73 2.84 -1.61
C GLU A 203 5.66 3.90 -2.72
N MET A 204 4.58 3.94 -3.48
CA MET A 204 4.42 4.87 -4.61
C MET A 204 3.72 6.16 -4.20
N LEU A 205 3.82 6.60 -2.93
CA LEU A 205 3.24 7.87 -2.50
C LEU A 205 4.04 9.07 -3.04
N MET A 206 3.35 10.17 -3.29
CA MET A 206 3.95 11.43 -3.73
C MET A 206 4.89 12.01 -2.66
N PRO A 207 5.96 12.74 -3.06
CA PRO A 207 6.77 13.49 -2.11
C PRO A 207 5.96 14.62 -1.45
N LYS A 208 6.31 15.00 -0.22
CA LYS A 208 5.69 16.14 0.48
C LYS A 208 6.09 17.49 -0.11
N ASP A 209 7.28 17.57 -0.71
CA ASP A 209 7.79 18.82 -1.28
C ASP A 209 7.13 19.10 -2.63
N PRO A 210 6.37 20.22 -2.77
CA PRO A 210 5.71 20.56 -4.02
C PRO A 210 6.67 20.96 -5.14
N ASN A 211 7.92 21.32 -4.82
CA ASN A 211 8.95 21.70 -5.79
C ASN A 211 9.89 20.54 -6.16
N ALA A 212 9.63 19.34 -5.67
CA ALA A 212 10.47 18.19 -5.95
C ALA A 212 10.44 17.79 -7.44
N THR A 213 11.61 17.47 -8.00
CA THR A 213 11.70 16.86 -9.33
C THR A 213 11.23 15.41 -9.27
N ILE A 214 10.13 15.09 -9.94
CA ILE A 214 9.55 13.74 -9.96
C ILE A 214 9.77 13.13 -11.35
N ILE A 215 10.66 12.13 -11.41
CA ILE A 215 10.92 11.35 -12.62
C ILE A 215 10.07 10.07 -12.56
N MET A 216 9.19 9.90 -13.54
CA MET A 216 8.23 8.79 -13.61
C MET A 216 8.61 7.86 -14.77
N LEU A 217 8.86 6.58 -14.45
CA LEU A 217 9.22 5.55 -15.43
C LEU A 217 8.16 4.45 -15.38
N GLY A 218 7.45 4.22 -16.49
CA GLY A 218 6.36 3.25 -16.57
C GLY A 218 6.27 2.55 -17.92
N THR A 219 5.87 1.29 -17.90
CA THR A 219 5.60 0.47 -19.08
C THR A 219 4.16 -0.06 -19.03
N GLY A 220 3.44 0.04 -20.15
CA GLY A 220 2.04 -0.43 -20.25
C GLY A 220 1.12 0.16 -19.17
N THR A 221 0.45 -0.71 -18.40
CA THR A 221 -0.45 -0.32 -17.30
C THR A 221 0.27 0.33 -16.12
N GLY A 222 1.61 0.30 -16.07
CA GLY A 222 2.42 1.03 -15.10
C GLY A 222 2.25 2.56 -15.17
N ILE A 223 1.54 3.07 -16.19
CA ILE A 223 1.15 4.49 -16.28
C ILE A 223 0.08 4.89 -15.24
N ALA A 224 -0.68 3.95 -14.70
CA ALA A 224 -1.79 4.23 -13.77
C ALA A 224 -1.43 5.15 -12.59
N PRO A 225 -0.43 4.84 -11.74
CA PRO A 225 -0.08 5.72 -10.62
C PRO A 225 0.45 7.08 -11.09
N PHE A 226 1.06 7.16 -12.27
CA PHE A 226 1.55 8.42 -12.81
C PHE A 226 0.43 9.29 -13.36
N ARG A 227 -0.61 8.69 -13.95
CA ARG A 227 -1.85 9.41 -14.27
C ARG A 227 -2.45 10.04 -13.01
N SER A 228 -2.52 9.27 -11.92
CA SER A 228 -2.98 9.76 -10.61
C SER A 228 -2.17 10.98 -10.13
N PHE A 229 -0.84 10.92 -10.24
CA PHE A 229 0.06 12.02 -9.87
C PHE A 229 -0.14 13.27 -10.74
N LEU A 230 -0.16 13.09 -12.07
CA LEU A 230 -0.29 14.18 -13.04
C LEU A 230 -1.64 14.91 -12.89
N TRP A 231 -2.71 14.18 -12.58
CA TRP A 231 -4.02 14.77 -12.30
C TRP A 231 -3.96 15.72 -11.11
N LYS A 232 -3.38 15.27 -9.98
CA LYS A 232 -3.20 16.12 -8.81
C LYS A 232 -2.28 17.33 -9.05
N MET A 233 -1.22 17.17 -9.84
CA MET A 233 -0.26 18.25 -10.09
C MET A 233 -0.78 19.33 -11.04
N PHE A 234 -1.50 18.94 -12.09
CA PHE A 234 -1.79 19.85 -13.22
C PHE A 234 -3.29 20.09 -13.46
N PHE A 235 -4.15 19.15 -13.08
CA PHE A 235 -5.59 19.24 -13.35
C PHE A 235 -6.39 19.70 -12.12
N GLU A 236 -5.81 19.59 -10.93
CA GLU A 236 -6.40 20.07 -9.69
C GLU A 236 -5.79 21.42 -9.28
N LYS A 237 -6.64 22.32 -8.77
CA LYS A 237 -6.17 23.57 -8.18
C LYS A 237 -5.78 23.30 -6.74
N HIS A 238 -4.48 23.28 -6.48
CA HIS A 238 -3.90 23.26 -5.14
C HIS A 238 -3.04 24.50 -4.98
N ASP A 239 -3.20 25.22 -3.86
CA ASP A 239 -2.39 26.42 -3.57
C ASP A 239 -0.89 26.10 -3.45
N ASP A 240 -0.57 24.84 -3.15
CA ASP A 240 0.79 24.34 -2.95
C ASP A 240 1.55 24.15 -4.27
N TYR A 241 0.85 23.86 -5.37
CA TYR A 241 1.47 23.61 -6.68
C TYR A 241 1.42 24.86 -7.57
N LYS A 242 2.43 25.74 -7.45
CA LYS A 242 2.61 26.86 -8.38
C LYS A 242 3.20 26.38 -9.69
N VAL A 243 2.34 25.85 -10.57
CA VAL A 243 2.73 25.64 -11.98
C VAL A 243 3.00 27.02 -12.57
N ASN A 244 4.27 27.33 -12.84
CA ASN A 244 4.67 28.58 -13.47
C ASN A 244 4.01 28.69 -14.85
N GLN A 245 2.85 29.36 -14.94
CA GLN A 245 2.07 29.60 -16.16
C GLN A 245 2.77 30.51 -17.18
N LYS A 246 4.05 30.85 -16.96
CA LYS A 246 4.82 31.74 -17.84
C LYS A 246 5.36 31.07 -19.10
N GLN A 247 5.10 29.78 -19.33
CA GLN A 247 5.31 29.21 -20.65
C GLN A 247 4.10 28.38 -21.08
N PRO A 248 3.74 28.38 -22.38
CA PRO A 248 2.64 27.55 -22.87
C PRO A 248 2.94 26.05 -22.76
N PHE A 249 4.22 25.64 -22.63
CA PHE A 249 4.65 24.25 -22.50
C PHE A 249 6.05 24.12 -21.82
N PRO A 250 6.25 24.35 -20.50
CA PRO A 250 7.56 24.13 -19.88
C PRO A 250 7.65 22.80 -19.10
N ALA A 251 6.52 22.15 -18.76
CA ALA A 251 6.52 20.94 -17.93
C ALA A 251 6.82 19.64 -18.71
N PHE A 252 6.78 19.67 -20.04
CA PHE A 252 7.21 18.53 -20.87
C PHE A 252 8.73 18.41 -21.00
N ALA A 253 9.52 19.36 -20.49
CA ALA A 253 10.98 19.31 -20.63
C ALA A 253 11.64 18.14 -19.86
N ASN A 254 11.03 17.63 -18.78
CA ASN A 254 11.61 16.55 -17.97
C ASN A 254 10.72 15.31 -17.80
N VAL A 255 9.52 15.29 -18.39
CA VAL A 255 8.69 14.08 -18.44
C VAL A 255 8.94 13.38 -19.78
N ARG A 256 10.02 12.61 -19.84
CA ARG A 256 10.31 11.74 -20.97
C ARG A 256 9.54 10.43 -20.78
N ILE A 257 8.32 10.36 -21.30
CA ILE A 257 7.60 9.09 -21.42
C ILE A 257 8.24 8.34 -22.60
N SER A 258 9.28 7.56 -22.32
CA SER A 258 9.83 6.61 -23.28
C SER A 258 8.99 5.34 -23.25
N SER A 259 8.10 5.15 -24.24
CA SER A 259 7.52 3.83 -24.49
C SER A 259 8.63 2.95 -25.08
N ILE A 260 9.18 2.05 -24.28
CA ILE A 260 10.05 0.99 -24.77
C ILE A 260 9.12 -0.12 -25.26
N SER A 261 8.89 -0.18 -26.57
CA SER A 261 8.31 -1.35 -27.22
C SER A 261 9.41 -2.42 -27.30
N TRP A 262 9.17 -3.57 -26.66
CA TRP A 262 9.94 -4.80 -26.89
C TRP A 262 9.14 -5.70 -27.83
#